data_AF-A0A660PGC9-F1
#
_entry.id   AF-A0A660PGC9-F1
#
_cell.length_a   1.000
_cell.length_b   1.000
_cell.length_c   1.000
_cell.angle_alpha   90.00
_cell.angle_beta   90.00
_cell.angle_gamma   90.00
#
_symmetry.space_group_name_H-M   'P 1'
#
loop_
_entity.id
_entity.type
_entity.pdbx_description
1 polymer ?
#
loop_
_entity_poly.entity_id
_entity_poly.type
_entity_poly.pdbx_seq_one_letter_code
_entity_poly.pdbx_strand_id
1 'polypeptide(L)'
;MGKCKICGKQTLEGYDLCPQCGSESQKSKKENPGKYYSQPRRKYYDKSYKEPQIPDSCVFKDGFYNEDGYIKREVFIESAEQMSDILQRKRMTQASIRHLFNMIKSIEMRLKADRDLPLGFIRENFYKFVTHTEYQVKRGIIPEVFREFVDSHKDIAVRSIDEFKGFVQYLTSIVARMKQK
;
A
#
# COMPACT_ATOMS: atom_id res chain seq x y z
N MET A 1 38.86 -46.13 -15.28
CA MET A 1 37.63 -46.00 -16.10
C MET A 1 36.50 -46.88 -15.56
N GLY A 2 35.32 -46.29 -15.29
CA GLY A 2 34.15 -47.01 -14.75
C GLY A 2 33.28 -47.67 -15.83
N LYS A 3 32.26 -48.41 -15.42
CA LYS A 3 31.21 -48.96 -16.31
C LYS A 3 29.86 -48.34 -15.94
N CYS A 4 29.08 -48.01 -16.97
CA CYS A 4 27.77 -47.38 -16.84
C CYS A 4 26.80 -48.35 -16.16
N LYS A 5 26.13 -47.90 -15.09
CA LYS A 5 25.18 -48.72 -14.34
C LYS A 5 23.95 -49.17 -15.15
N ILE A 6 23.63 -48.48 -16.25
CA ILE A 6 22.44 -48.77 -17.07
C ILE A 6 22.76 -49.69 -18.26
N CYS A 7 23.83 -49.39 -19.01
CA CYS A 7 24.11 -50.09 -20.27
C CYS A 7 25.44 -50.83 -20.31
N GLY A 8 26.22 -50.81 -19.22
CA GLY A 8 27.51 -51.49 -19.11
C GLY A 8 28.66 -50.88 -19.93
N LYS A 9 28.40 -49.86 -20.76
CA LYS A 9 29.43 -49.15 -21.55
C LYS A 9 30.42 -48.38 -20.65
N GLN A 10 31.62 -48.14 -21.16
CA GLN A 10 32.68 -47.44 -20.42
C GLN A 10 32.28 -45.99 -20.09
N THR A 11 32.56 -45.56 -18.86
CA THR A 11 32.33 -44.18 -18.39
C THR A 11 33.64 -43.42 -18.25
N LEU A 12 33.53 -42.10 -18.32
CA LEU A 12 34.61 -41.19 -17.94
C LEU A 12 34.92 -41.36 -16.45
N GLU A 13 36.16 -41.15 -16.08
CA GLU A 13 36.64 -41.34 -14.70
C GLU A 13 35.85 -40.44 -13.73
N GLY A 14 35.26 -41.05 -12.69
CA GLY A 14 34.39 -40.37 -11.73
C GLY A 14 32.90 -40.29 -12.08
N TYR A 15 32.45 -40.82 -13.23
CA TYR A 15 31.04 -40.82 -13.62
C TYR A 15 30.37 -42.20 -13.53
N ASP A 16 29.18 -42.23 -12.94
CA ASP A 16 28.33 -43.42 -12.80
C ASP A 16 27.59 -43.83 -14.09
N LEU A 17 27.40 -42.89 -15.01
CA LEU A 17 26.63 -43.06 -16.25
C LEU A 17 27.45 -42.61 -17.47
N CYS A 18 27.24 -43.27 -18.60
CA CYS A 18 27.87 -42.86 -19.87
C CYS A 18 27.13 -41.66 -20.47
N PRO A 19 27.76 -40.91 -21.41
CA PRO A 19 27.16 -39.71 -22.00
C PRO A 19 25.80 -39.95 -22.68
N GLN A 20 25.57 -41.15 -23.23
CA GLN A 20 24.29 -41.53 -23.85
C GLN A 20 23.19 -41.70 -22.78
N CYS A 21 23.44 -42.46 -21.71
CA CYS A 21 22.45 -42.68 -20.65
C CYS A 21 22.28 -41.47 -19.71
N GLY A 22 23.33 -40.65 -19.55
CA GLY A 22 23.28 -39.41 -18.76
C GLY A 22 22.41 -38.33 -19.40
N SER A 23 22.38 -38.25 -20.74
CA SER A 23 21.55 -37.28 -21.46
C SER A 23 20.06 -37.67 -21.50
N GLU A 24 19.73 -38.97 -21.50
CA GLU A 24 18.34 -39.44 -21.34
C GLU A 24 17.79 -39.20 -19.93
N SER A 25 18.61 -39.42 -18.90
CA SER A 25 18.23 -39.16 -17.50
C SER A 25 18.11 -37.66 -17.15
N GLN A 26 18.69 -36.77 -17.96
CA GLN A 26 18.45 -35.33 -17.88
C GLN A 26 17.22 -34.87 -18.68
N LYS A 27 16.84 -35.58 -19.75
CA LYS A 27 15.62 -35.27 -20.53
C LYS A 27 14.33 -35.62 -19.77
N SER A 28 14.31 -36.68 -18.97
CA SER A 28 13.17 -37.03 -18.09
C SER A 28 13.04 -36.15 -16.84
N LYS A 29 14.01 -35.25 -16.56
CA LYS A 29 13.91 -34.22 -15.51
C LYS A 29 13.45 -32.84 -16.02
N LYS A 30 13.09 -32.71 -17.30
CA LYS A 30 12.58 -31.46 -17.93
C LYS A 30 11.08 -31.47 -18.21
N GLU A 31 10.29 -32.20 -17.43
CA GLU A 31 8.83 -32.05 -17.37
C GLU A 31 8.41 -31.64 -15.96
N ASN A 32 8.56 -30.35 -15.67
CA ASN A 32 7.68 -29.59 -14.79
C ASN A 32 7.98 -28.10 -15.02
N PRO A 33 7.46 -27.48 -16.09
CA PRO A 33 7.45 -26.03 -16.18
C PRO A 33 6.62 -25.50 -15.00
N GLY A 34 7.32 -24.88 -14.04
CA GLY A 34 6.78 -24.00 -13.01
C GLY A 34 5.43 -24.39 -12.43
N LYS A 35 5.44 -25.10 -11.29
CA LYS A 35 4.44 -24.84 -10.26
C LYS A 35 4.57 -23.37 -9.86
N TYR A 36 3.94 -22.49 -10.62
CA TYR A 36 3.48 -21.22 -10.09
C TYR A 36 2.67 -21.61 -8.87
N TYR A 37 3.17 -21.23 -7.69
CA TYR A 37 2.32 -21.13 -6.52
C TYR A 37 1.18 -20.19 -6.94
N SER A 38 0.07 -20.79 -7.36
CA SER A 38 -1.22 -20.14 -7.42
C SER A 38 -1.49 -19.74 -5.99
N GLN A 39 -1.08 -18.52 -5.65
CA GLN A 39 -1.50 -17.88 -4.42
C GLN A 39 -3.01 -18.07 -4.34
N PRO A 40 -3.56 -18.41 -3.17
CA PRO A 40 -4.99 -18.62 -3.02
C PRO A 40 -5.69 -17.39 -3.61
N ARG A 41 -6.52 -17.63 -4.64
CA ARG A 41 -7.39 -16.62 -5.23
C ARG A 41 -8.06 -15.90 -4.06
N ARG A 42 -7.69 -14.64 -3.85
CA ARG A 42 -8.26 -13.81 -2.79
C ARG A 42 -9.77 -13.88 -2.95
N LYS A 43 -10.43 -14.39 -1.91
CA LYS A 43 -11.88 -14.55 -1.84
C LYS A 43 -12.52 -13.26 -2.32
N TYR A 44 -13.43 -13.40 -3.28
CA TYR A 44 -14.38 -12.37 -3.68
C TYR A 44 -15.08 -11.92 -2.38
N TYR A 45 -14.79 -10.70 -1.93
CA TYR A 45 -15.40 -10.15 -0.72
C TYR A 45 -16.88 -9.93 -1.02
N ASP A 46 -17.71 -10.68 -0.30
CA ASP A 46 -19.16 -10.57 -0.28
C ASP A 46 -19.57 -9.14 0.15
N LYS A 47 -20.46 -8.55 -0.64
CA LYS A 47 -20.73 -7.11 -0.73
C LYS A 47 -21.99 -6.72 0.04
N SER A 48 -22.17 -7.26 1.25
CA SER A 48 -23.42 -7.09 2.03
C SER A 48 -23.24 -6.62 3.48
N TYR A 49 -22.04 -6.29 3.94
CA TYR A 49 -21.87 -5.67 5.25
C TYR A 49 -22.05 -4.16 5.13
N LYS A 50 -23.05 -3.59 5.82
CA LYS A 50 -23.13 -2.14 6.07
C LYS A 50 -21.74 -1.67 6.51
N GLU A 51 -21.09 -0.91 5.64
CA GLU A 51 -19.72 -0.44 5.84
C GLU A 51 -19.65 0.36 7.14
N PRO A 52 -18.59 0.20 7.95
CA PRO A 52 -18.39 1.07 9.09
C PRO A 52 -18.12 2.46 8.57
N GLN A 53 -19.12 3.31 8.76
CA GLN A 53 -19.06 4.72 8.44
C GLN A 53 -17.99 5.37 9.30
N ILE A 54 -17.17 6.20 8.66
CA ILE A 54 -16.28 7.11 9.37
C ILE A 54 -17.16 7.99 10.27
N PRO A 55 -16.88 8.06 11.58
CA PRO A 55 -17.61 8.93 12.49
C PRO A 55 -17.54 10.39 12.02
N ASP A 56 -18.60 11.16 12.24
CA ASP A 56 -18.62 12.59 11.89
C ASP A 56 -17.48 13.37 12.58
N SER A 57 -17.05 12.95 13.77
CA SER A 57 -15.90 13.49 14.50
C SER A 57 -14.56 13.31 13.78
N CYS A 58 -14.48 12.42 12.80
CA CYS A 58 -13.29 12.19 11.98
C CYS A 58 -13.34 12.93 10.63
N VAL A 59 -14.43 13.62 10.31
CA VAL A 59 -14.68 14.31 9.03
C VAL A 59 -14.75 15.82 9.24
N PHE A 60 -13.77 16.53 8.69
CA PHE A 60 -13.74 17.99 8.70
C PHE A 60 -14.52 18.52 7.49
N LYS A 61 -15.41 19.51 7.68
CA LYS A 61 -16.24 20.09 6.61
C LYS A 61 -15.88 21.55 6.30
N ASP A 62 -15.51 22.28 7.32
CA ASP A 62 -15.17 23.70 7.29
C ASP A 62 -13.68 23.95 7.05
N GLY A 63 -12.81 23.01 7.44
CA GLY A 63 -11.36 23.06 7.22
C GLY A 63 -10.59 22.47 8.40
N PHE A 64 -9.27 22.41 8.26
CA PHE A 64 -8.38 21.91 9.33
C PHE A 64 -7.97 23.00 10.34
N TYR A 65 -8.30 24.26 10.08
CA TYR A 65 -7.91 25.40 10.89
C TYR A 65 -9.10 26.00 11.63
N ASN A 66 -8.85 26.57 12.80
CA ASN A 66 -9.83 27.36 13.55
C ASN A 66 -9.85 28.81 13.04
N GLU A 67 -10.73 29.63 13.63
CA GLU A 67 -10.88 31.06 13.28
C GLU A 67 -9.60 31.87 13.53
N ASP A 68 -8.78 31.45 14.49
CA ASP A 68 -7.49 32.07 14.80
C ASP A 68 -6.37 31.70 13.82
N GLY A 69 -6.64 30.82 12.84
CA GLY A 69 -5.66 30.37 11.85
C GLY A 69 -4.70 29.28 12.34
N TYR A 70 -4.99 28.63 13.47
CA TYR A 70 -4.25 27.47 13.98
C TYR A 70 -4.95 26.16 13.62
N ILE A 71 -4.17 25.09 13.46
CA ILE A 71 -4.74 23.75 13.21
C ILE A 71 -5.57 23.32 14.43
N LYS A 72 -6.79 22.85 14.20
CA LYS A 72 -7.71 22.41 15.25
C LYS A 72 -7.09 21.29 16.10
N ARG A 73 -7.29 21.34 17.41
CA ARG A 73 -6.76 20.33 18.36
C ARG A 73 -7.14 18.89 17.95
N GLU A 74 -8.37 18.70 17.51
CA GLU A 74 -8.93 17.41 17.13
C GLU A 74 -8.20 16.73 15.97
N VAL A 75 -7.57 17.51 15.07
CA VAL A 75 -6.67 17.01 14.02
C VAL A 75 -5.47 16.26 14.61
N PHE A 76 -4.98 16.71 15.76
CA PHE A 76 -3.80 16.12 16.37
C PHE A 76 -4.12 15.01 17.35
N ILE A 77 -5.28 15.02 18.00
CA ILE A 77 -5.57 14.14 19.15
C ILE A 77 -6.82 13.30 18.91
N GLU A 78 -8.01 13.86 19.11
CA GLU A 78 -9.26 13.09 19.22
C GLU A 78 -9.63 12.37 17.92
N SER A 79 -9.75 13.12 16.82
CA SER A 79 -10.10 12.56 15.51
C SER A 79 -9.00 11.63 15.02
N ALA A 80 -7.73 11.98 15.27
CA ALA A 80 -6.59 11.17 14.87
C ALA A 80 -6.53 9.83 15.59
N GLU A 81 -6.77 9.82 16.91
CA GLU A 81 -6.84 8.62 17.73
C GLU A 81 -7.98 7.72 17.25
N GLN A 82 -9.19 8.27 17.15
CA GLN A 82 -10.37 7.52 16.72
C GLN A 82 -10.20 6.93 15.32
N MET A 83 -9.68 7.71 14.37
CA MET A 83 -9.44 7.23 13.01
C MET A 83 -8.35 6.14 12.98
N SER A 84 -7.25 6.32 13.74
CA SER A 84 -6.20 5.31 13.83
C SER A 84 -6.71 3.97 14.39
N ASP A 85 -7.65 4.03 15.34
CA ASP A 85 -8.31 2.89 15.94
C ASP A 85 -9.18 2.15 14.92
N ILE A 86 -9.97 2.88 14.13
CA ILE A 86 -10.80 2.33 13.06
C ILE A 86 -9.94 1.62 12.02
N LEU A 87 -8.86 2.25 11.56
CA LEU A 87 -7.94 1.68 10.58
C LEU A 87 -7.27 0.39 11.11
N GLN A 88 -6.84 0.39 12.37
CA GLN A 88 -6.24 -0.79 13.01
C GLN A 88 -7.24 -1.93 13.18
N ARG A 89 -8.49 -1.66 13.56
CA ARG A 89 -9.57 -2.67 13.63
C ARG A 89 -9.86 -3.26 12.24
N LYS A 90 -9.65 -2.49 11.18
CA LYS A 90 -9.69 -2.93 9.78
C LYS A 90 -8.39 -3.56 9.27
N ARG A 91 -7.47 -3.89 10.18
CA ARG A 91 -6.19 -4.56 9.89
C ARG A 91 -5.28 -3.75 8.96
N MET A 92 -5.47 -2.44 8.86
CA MET A 92 -4.52 -1.57 8.16
C MET A 92 -3.25 -1.47 9.01
N THR A 93 -2.10 -1.66 8.37
CA THR A 93 -0.78 -1.58 9.02
C THR A 93 -0.01 -0.35 8.55
N GLN A 94 0.96 0.12 9.33
CA GLN A 94 1.86 1.19 8.86
C GLN A 94 2.56 0.83 7.54
N ALA A 95 2.92 -0.45 7.35
CA ALA A 95 3.52 -0.93 6.11
C ALA A 95 2.57 -0.77 4.91
N SER A 96 1.27 -1.04 5.10
CA SER A 96 0.27 -0.93 4.02
C SER A 96 0.04 0.51 3.55
N ILE A 97 0.13 1.50 4.45
CA ILE A 97 -0.09 2.92 4.11
C ILE A 97 1.19 3.65 3.68
N ARG A 98 2.38 3.11 4.01
CA ARG A 98 3.68 3.77 3.83
C ARG A 98 3.86 4.42 2.45
N HIS A 99 3.52 3.71 1.37
CA HIS A 99 3.63 4.25 0.02
C HIS A 99 2.77 5.52 -0.16
N LEU A 100 1.48 5.43 0.19
CA LEU A 100 0.52 6.52 0.08
C LEU A 100 0.92 7.70 0.97
N PHE A 101 1.38 7.42 2.19
CA PHE A 101 1.89 8.45 3.10
C PHE A 101 3.11 9.18 2.53
N ASN A 102 4.08 8.43 1.99
CA ASN A 102 5.28 9.01 1.39
C ASN A 102 4.95 9.88 0.17
N MET A 103 3.92 9.53 -0.62
CA MET A 103 3.46 10.38 -1.73
C MET A 103 3.02 11.75 -1.21
N ILE A 104 2.16 11.81 -0.18
CA ILE A 104 1.69 13.07 0.40
C ILE A 104 2.86 13.87 1.00
N LYS A 105 3.77 13.20 1.73
CA LYS A 105 4.96 13.85 2.28
C LYS A 105 5.88 14.43 1.20
N SER A 106 5.99 13.77 0.05
CA SER A 106 6.79 14.28 -1.06
C SER A 106 6.24 15.59 -1.64
N ILE A 107 4.91 15.75 -1.68
CA ILE A 107 4.25 16.99 -2.10
C ILE A 107 4.55 18.08 -1.07
N GLU A 108 4.36 17.79 0.22
CA GLU A 108 4.66 18.73 1.31
C GLU A 108 6.12 19.19 1.29
N MET A 109 7.06 18.27 1.06
CA MET A 109 8.49 18.61 0.96
C MET A 109 8.77 19.56 -0.21
N ARG A 110 8.14 19.37 -1.36
CA ARG A 110 8.30 20.26 -2.51
C ARG A 110 7.75 21.66 -2.23
N LEU A 111 6.59 21.76 -1.59
CA LEU A 111 6.01 23.04 -1.15
C LEU A 111 6.88 23.78 -0.12
N LYS A 112 7.67 23.05 0.68
CA LYS A 112 8.64 23.64 1.61
C LYS A 112 9.88 24.16 0.89
N ALA A 113 10.32 23.45 -0.15
CA ALA A 113 11.51 23.80 -0.93
C ALA A 113 11.24 24.97 -1.88
N ASP A 114 10.04 25.05 -2.45
CA ASP A 114 9.63 26.05 -3.41
C ASP A 114 8.26 26.63 -3.01
N ARG A 115 8.27 27.90 -2.60
CA ARG A 115 7.08 28.63 -2.14
C ARG A 115 6.24 29.17 -3.30
N ASP A 116 6.78 29.20 -4.51
CA ASP A 116 6.12 29.75 -5.69
C ASP A 116 5.32 28.67 -6.45
N LEU A 117 5.34 27.43 -5.96
CA LEU A 117 4.55 26.34 -6.53
C LEU A 117 3.05 26.69 -6.53
N PRO A 118 2.39 26.65 -7.70
CA PRO A 118 0.99 27.03 -7.79
C PRO A 118 0.09 25.99 -7.13
N LEU A 119 -1.11 26.40 -6.71
CA LEU A 119 -2.12 25.47 -6.17
C LEU A 119 -2.46 24.32 -7.13
N GLY A 120 -2.32 24.53 -8.45
CA GLY A 120 -2.47 23.50 -9.47
C GLY A 120 -1.53 22.30 -9.27
N PHE A 121 -0.31 22.54 -8.76
CA PHE A 121 0.63 21.48 -8.41
C PHE A 121 0.07 20.57 -7.31
N ILE A 122 -0.55 21.14 -6.28
CA ILE A 122 -1.19 20.38 -5.21
C ILE A 122 -2.35 19.55 -5.76
N ARG A 123 -3.26 20.17 -6.52
CA ARG A 123 -4.43 19.51 -7.11
C ARG A 123 -4.03 18.28 -7.93
N GLU A 124 -3.09 18.45 -8.87
CA GLU A 124 -2.66 17.36 -9.74
C GLU A 124 -2.07 16.19 -8.94
N ASN A 125 -1.17 16.47 -8.00
CA ASN A 125 -0.51 15.42 -7.23
C ASN A 125 -1.42 14.79 -6.17
N PHE A 126 -2.36 15.55 -5.60
CA PHE A 126 -3.36 15.03 -4.67
C PHE A 126 -4.34 14.10 -5.40
N TYR A 127 -4.78 14.43 -6.61
CA TYR A 127 -5.64 13.53 -7.40
C TYR A 127 -4.90 12.25 -7.83
N LYS A 128 -3.59 12.31 -8.08
CA LYS A 128 -2.77 11.09 -8.21
C LYS A 128 -2.80 10.27 -6.91
N PHE A 129 -2.67 10.89 -5.75
CA PHE A 129 -2.82 10.19 -4.47
C PHE A 129 -4.21 9.53 -4.30
N VAL A 130 -5.30 10.20 -4.70
CA VAL A 130 -6.66 9.64 -4.67
C VAL A 130 -6.76 8.39 -5.56
N THR A 131 -6.30 8.47 -6.81
CA THR A 131 -6.32 7.32 -7.74
C THR A 131 -5.46 6.15 -7.26
N HIS A 132 -4.29 6.43 -6.69
CA HIS A 132 -3.46 5.41 -6.05
C HIS A 132 -4.14 4.78 -4.83
N THR A 133 -4.91 5.55 -4.06
CA THR A 133 -5.70 5.05 -2.94
C THR A 133 -6.76 4.05 -3.43
N GLU A 134 -7.54 4.40 -4.45
CA GLU A 134 -8.51 3.47 -5.05
C GLU A 134 -7.87 2.18 -5.54
N TYR A 135 -6.70 2.28 -6.19
CA TYR A 135 -5.97 1.13 -6.68
C TYR A 135 -5.55 0.19 -5.54
N GLN A 136 -5.02 0.74 -4.45
CA GLN A 136 -4.58 -0.03 -3.28
C GLN A 136 -5.76 -0.70 -2.55
N VAL A 137 -6.92 -0.03 -2.52
CA VAL A 137 -8.19 -0.60 -2.05
C VAL A 137 -8.63 -1.78 -2.91
N LYS A 138 -8.66 -1.61 -4.25
CA LYS A 138 -9.03 -2.68 -5.19
C LYS A 138 -8.13 -3.91 -5.07
N ARG A 139 -6.86 -3.70 -4.70
CA ARG A 139 -5.92 -4.80 -4.41
C ARG A 139 -6.11 -5.43 -3.04
N GLY A 140 -6.93 -4.86 -2.16
CA GLY A 140 -7.10 -5.30 -0.78
C GLY A 140 -5.84 -5.11 0.06
N ILE A 141 -5.03 -4.09 -0.26
CA ILE A 141 -3.84 -3.71 0.52
C ILE A 141 -4.22 -2.76 1.65
N ILE A 142 -5.14 -1.83 1.36
CA ILE A 142 -5.73 -0.93 2.34
C ILE A 142 -7.25 -1.15 2.40
N PRO A 143 -7.89 -0.89 3.56
CA PRO A 143 -9.33 -1.07 3.72
C PRO A 143 -10.13 0.06 3.05
N GLU A 144 -11.37 -0.24 2.67
CA GLU A 144 -12.32 0.70 2.05
C GLU A 144 -12.51 1.99 2.88
N VAL A 145 -12.57 1.85 4.21
CA VAL A 145 -12.71 2.99 5.13
C VAL A 145 -11.60 4.04 4.98
N PHE A 146 -10.42 3.66 4.48
CA PHE A 146 -9.36 4.63 4.19
C PHE A 146 -9.66 5.42 2.90
N ARG A 147 -10.29 4.81 1.90
CA ARG A 147 -10.74 5.55 0.70
C ARG A 147 -11.83 6.53 1.08
N GLU A 148 -12.82 6.11 1.86
CA GLU A 148 -13.86 7.02 2.38
C GLU A 148 -13.26 8.21 3.14
N PHE A 149 -12.18 7.98 3.89
CA PHE A 149 -11.47 9.02 4.61
C PHE A 149 -10.83 10.02 3.65
N VAL A 150 -10.18 9.53 2.59
CA VAL A 150 -9.61 10.39 1.55
C VAL A 150 -10.70 11.15 0.79
N ASP A 151 -11.77 10.46 0.41
CA ASP A 151 -12.88 11.03 -0.36
C ASP A 151 -13.62 12.13 0.41
N SER A 152 -13.81 11.97 1.73
CA SER A 152 -14.48 12.96 2.57
C SER A 152 -13.68 14.25 2.77
N HIS A 153 -12.36 14.23 2.55
CA HIS A 153 -11.48 15.39 2.75
C HIS A 153 -10.89 15.95 1.46
N LYS A 154 -11.12 15.31 0.30
CA LYS A 154 -10.43 15.66 -0.94
C LYS A 154 -10.65 17.10 -1.37
N ASP A 155 -11.89 17.60 -1.26
CA ASP A 155 -12.24 18.94 -1.71
C ASP A 155 -11.61 20.02 -0.81
N ILE A 156 -11.52 19.75 0.49
CA ILE A 156 -10.85 20.63 1.45
C ILE A 156 -9.34 20.61 1.20
N ALA A 157 -8.73 19.43 1.07
CA ALA A 157 -7.29 19.28 0.91
C ALA A 157 -6.74 19.98 -0.35
N VAL A 158 -7.55 20.21 -1.38
CA VAL A 158 -7.14 20.91 -2.62
C VAL A 158 -7.60 22.37 -2.70
N ARG A 159 -8.27 22.87 -1.65
CA ARG A 159 -8.82 24.24 -1.59
C ARG A 159 -7.72 25.29 -1.48
N SER A 160 -6.70 25.05 -0.66
CA SER A 160 -5.57 25.95 -0.47
C SER A 160 -4.30 25.17 -0.06
N ILE A 161 -3.15 25.85 -0.10
CA ILE A 161 -1.88 25.28 0.37
C ILE A 161 -1.96 24.92 1.86
N ASP A 162 -2.61 25.75 2.66
CA ASP A 162 -2.69 25.51 4.10
C ASP A 162 -3.64 24.36 4.43
N GLU A 163 -4.77 24.23 3.74
CA GLU A 163 -5.65 23.06 3.91
C GLU A 163 -4.95 21.76 3.52
N PHE A 164 -4.14 21.77 2.45
CA PHE A 164 -3.31 20.62 2.11
C PHE A 164 -2.36 20.27 3.26
N LYS A 165 -1.66 21.26 3.84
CA LYS A 165 -0.80 21.01 5.02
C LYS A 165 -1.60 20.49 6.20
N GLY A 166 -2.80 21.00 6.44
CA GLY A 166 -3.72 20.53 7.47
C GLY A 166 -4.05 19.05 7.30
N PHE A 167 -4.41 18.64 6.08
CA PHE A 167 -4.61 17.24 5.73
C PHE A 167 -3.36 16.39 5.99
N VAL A 168 -2.17 16.87 5.59
CA VAL A 168 -0.90 16.17 5.84
C VAL A 168 -0.65 15.99 7.34
N GLN A 169 -0.90 17.01 8.15
CA GLN A 169 -0.77 16.93 9.62
C GLN A 169 -1.77 15.95 10.22
N TYR A 170 -3.01 15.94 9.73
CA TYR A 170 -4.01 15.00 10.18
C TYR A 170 -3.60 13.55 9.88
N LEU A 171 -3.23 13.27 8.63
CA LEU A 171 -2.77 11.96 8.21
C LEU A 171 -1.51 11.52 8.97
N THR A 172 -0.58 12.46 9.21
CA THR A 172 0.62 12.20 10.04
C THR A 172 0.23 11.83 11.47
N SER A 173 -0.71 12.54 12.07
CA SER A 173 -1.19 12.29 13.44
C SER A 173 -1.90 10.94 13.57
N ILE A 174 -2.63 10.52 12.54
CA ILE A 174 -3.25 9.18 12.45
C ILE A 174 -2.15 8.11 12.36
N VAL A 175 -1.22 8.24 11.41
CA VAL A 175 -0.15 7.24 11.17
C VAL A 175 0.75 7.09 12.41
N ALA A 176 1.06 8.19 13.09
CA ALA A 176 1.86 8.17 14.33
C ALA A 176 1.20 7.35 15.45
N ARG A 177 -0.13 7.26 15.47
CA ARG A 177 -0.91 6.49 16.46
C ARG A 177 -1.17 5.04 16.06
N MET A 178 -0.93 4.68 14.80
CA MET A 178 -1.00 3.29 14.38
C MET A 178 0.15 2.51 15.04
N LYS A 179 -0.15 1.51 15.87
CA LYS A 179 0.89 0.69 16.50
C LYS A 179 1.62 -0.15 15.44
N GLN A 180 2.94 -0.26 15.55
CA GLN A 180 3.67 -1.34 14.88
C GLN A 180 3.37 -2.63 15.65
N LYS A 181 2.79 -3.61 14.95
CA LYS A 181 2.67 -4.98 15.46
C LYS A 181 3.84 -5.80 14.96
#